data_AF-A0AAU8KPE1-F1
#
_entry.id   AF-A0AAU8KPE1-F1
#
_cell.length_a   1.000
_cell.length_b   1.000
_cell.length_c   1.000
_cell.angle_alpha   90.00
_cell.angle_beta   90.00
_cell.angle_gamma   90.00
#
_symmetry.space_group_name_H-M   'P 1'
#
loop_
_entity.id
_entity.type
_entity.pdbx_description
1 polymer ?
#
loop_
_entity_poly.entity_id
_entity_poly.type
_entity_poly.pdbx_seq_one_letter_code
_entity_poly.pdbx_strand_id
1 'polypeptide(L)'
;MTAPERVDQALLTCAVVLVLIAGALLLARIWRGPSMLDRAISLDVCAALIIAGLAAKSAFARDPFYFPIMLVLAFLGFTGSVGIARFIAVRDRPRDPAGPPPHSDDAQEGPR
;
A
#
# COMPACT_ATOMS: atom_id res chain seq x y z
N MET A 1 -34.98 -20.50 -9.63
CA MET A 1 -33.63 -19.96 -9.91
C MET A 1 -33.66 -19.30 -11.26
N THR A 2 -33.86 -17.98 -11.28
CA THR A 2 -33.85 -17.18 -12.50
C THR A 2 -32.41 -17.14 -13.07
N ALA A 3 -32.27 -17.04 -14.39
CA ALA A 3 -30.94 -16.93 -15.03
C ALA A 3 -30.01 -15.87 -14.38
N PRO A 4 -30.48 -14.64 -14.03
CA PRO A 4 -29.62 -13.64 -13.38
C PRO A 4 -29.13 -14.05 -11.98
N GLU A 5 -29.96 -14.71 -11.16
CA GLU A 5 -29.54 -15.18 -9.83
C GLU A 5 -28.35 -16.15 -9.90
N ARG A 6 -28.30 -17.00 -10.93
CA ARG A 6 -27.19 -17.94 -11.12
C ARG A 6 -25.90 -17.22 -11.49
N VAL A 7 -26.00 -16.18 -12.32
CA VAL A 7 -24.84 -15.38 -12.73
C VAL A 7 -24.28 -14.63 -11.52
N ASP A 8 -25.14 -13.97 -10.74
CA ASP A 8 -24.72 -13.26 -9.52
C ASP A 8 -24.04 -14.21 -8.53
N GLN A 9 -24.60 -15.39 -8.31
CA GLN A 9 -24.03 -16.39 -7.41
C GLN A 9 -22.68 -16.94 -7.92
N ALA A 10 -22.55 -17.18 -9.23
CA ALA A 10 -21.30 -17.59 -9.85
C ALA A 10 -20.23 -16.50 -9.71
N LEU A 11 -20.57 -15.23 -9.97
CA LEU A 11 -19.68 -14.09 -9.83
C LEU A 11 -19.19 -13.92 -8.40
N LEU A 12 -20.08 -14.00 -7.40
CA LEU A 12 -19.72 -13.92 -5.99
C LEU A 12 -18.81 -15.08 -5.56
N THR A 13 -19.11 -16.30 -6.01
CA THR A 13 -18.28 -17.48 -5.72
C THR A 13 -16.88 -17.32 -6.31
N CYS A 14 -16.78 -16.93 -7.59
CA CYS A 14 -15.52 -16.66 -8.24
C CYS A 14 -14.73 -15.54 -7.53
N ALA A 15 -15.38 -14.44 -7.16
CA ALA A 15 -14.74 -13.34 -6.45
C ALA A 15 -14.13 -13.81 -5.11
N VAL A 16 -14.88 -14.56 -4.30
CA VAL A 16 -14.39 -15.08 -3.03
C VAL A 16 -13.22 -16.05 -3.24
N VAL A 17 -13.31 -16.96 -4.21
CA VAL A 17 -12.23 -17.91 -4.54
C VAL A 17 -10.97 -17.16 -4.95
N LEU A 18 -11.08 -16.16 -5.83
CA LEU A 18 -9.94 -15.35 -6.28
C LEU A 18 -9.32 -14.56 -5.14
N VAL A 19 -10.13 -13.98 -4.23
CA VAL A 19 -9.62 -13.27 -3.05
C VAL A 19 -8.85 -14.21 -2.12
N LEU A 20 -9.34 -15.43 -1.91
CA LEU A 20 -8.63 -16.43 -1.10
C LEU A 20 -7.30 -16.86 -1.74
N ILE A 21 -7.30 -17.11 -3.05
CA ILE A 21 -6.07 -17.43 -3.79
C ILE A 21 -5.08 -16.27 -3.70
N ALA A 22 -5.53 -15.04 -3.95
CA ALA A 22 -4.71 -13.86 -3.85
C ALA A 22 -4.15 -13.67 -2.42
N GLY A 23 -4.95 -13.95 -1.39
CA GLY A 23 -4.51 -13.94 0.00
C GLY A 23 -3.42 -14.97 0.29
N ALA A 24 -3.57 -16.20 -0.20
CA ALA A 24 -2.54 -17.24 -0.05
C ALA A 24 -1.22 -16.83 -0.75
N LEU A 25 -1.31 -16.28 -1.97
CA LEU A 25 -0.15 -15.77 -2.71
C LEU A 25 0.50 -14.57 -1.99
N LEU A 26 -0.32 -13.69 -1.40
CA LEU A 26 0.18 -12.55 -0.63
C LEU A 26 0.94 -13.01 0.62
N LEU A 27 0.41 -13.99 1.36
CA LEU A 27 1.11 -14.58 2.51
C LEU A 27 2.46 -15.18 2.07
N ALA A 28 2.48 -15.89 0.94
CA ALA A 28 3.71 -16.44 0.37
C ALA A 28 4.71 -15.34 -0.03
N ARG A 29 4.23 -14.18 -0.48
CA ARG A 29 5.05 -13.00 -0.78
C ARG A 29 5.61 -12.36 0.49
N ILE A 30 4.77 -12.12 1.49
CA ILE A 30 5.17 -11.52 2.78
C ILE A 30 6.30 -12.34 3.43
N TRP A 31 6.20 -13.67 3.38
CA TRP A 31 7.24 -14.58 3.90
C TRP A 31 8.57 -14.49 3.14
N ARG A 32 8.53 -14.31 1.82
CA ARG A 32 9.74 -14.22 0.99
C ARG A 32 10.35 -12.82 0.96
N GLY A 33 9.57 -11.77 1.23
CA GLY A 33 9.94 -10.37 1.03
C GLY A 33 11.16 -9.92 1.84
N PRO A 34 12.32 -9.66 1.20
CA PRO A 34 13.55 -9.26 1.89
C PRO A 34 13.65 -7.74 2.11
N SER A 35 12.88 -6.92 1.39
CA SER A 35 12.96 -5.45 1.45
C SER A 35 11.83 -4.82 2.26
N MET A 36 12.10 -3.71 2.95
CA MET A 36 11.08 -2.94 3.68
C MET A 36 9.98 -2.40 2.73
N LEU A 37 10.35 -2.05 1.50
CA LEU A 37 9.42 -1.59 0.47
C LEU A 37 8.46 -2.70 0.05
N ASP A 38 8.94 -3.93 -0.13
CA ASP A 38 8.08 -5.06 -0.49
C ASP A 38 7.06 -5.40 0.60
N ARG A 39 7.48 -5.28 1.86
CA ARG A 39 6.58 -5.44 3.02
C ARG A 39 5.52 -4.35 3.08
N ALA A 40 5.89 -3.10 2.78
CA ALA A 40 4.96 -1.98 2.70
C ALA A 40 3.89 -2.19 1.63
N ILE A 41 4.29 -2.56 0.42
CA ILE A 41 3.36 -2.87 -0.68
C ILE A 41 2.48 -4.06 -0.31
N SER A 42 3.05 -5.10 0.29
CA SER A 42 2.28 -6.28 0.69
C SER A 42 1.21 -5.95 1.74
N LEU A 43 1.46 -4.98 2.63
CA LEU A 43 0.47 -4.51 3.60
C LEU A 43 -0.68 -3.77 2.92
N ASP A 44 -0.40 -2.94 1.91
CA ASP A 44 -1.42 -2.24 1.13
C ASP A 44 -2.30 -3.23 0.33
N VAL A 45 -1.67 -4.23 -0.31
CA VAL A 45 -2.41 -5.32 -0.97
C VAL A 45 -3.25 -6.12 0.03
N CYS A 46 -2.77 -6.32 1.26
CA CYS A 46 -3.55 -6.96 2.32
C CYS A 46 -4.83 -6.15 2.64
N ALA A 47 -4.71 -4.83 2.79
CA ALA A 47 -5.85 -3.95 3.00
C ALA A 47 -6.84 -4.03 1.82
N ALA A 48 -6.35 -4.04 0.58
CA ALA A 48 -7.18 -4.20 -0.61
C ALA A 48 -7.94 -5.55 -0.63
N LEU A 49 -7.30 -6.65 -0.22
CA LEU A 49 -7.97 -7.96 -0.10
C LEU A 49 -9.03 -7.98 0.99
N ILE A 50 -8.79 -7.31 2.12
CA ILE A 50 -9.81 -7.17 3.18
C ILE A 50 -11.02 -6.40 2.64
N ILE A 51 -10.80 -5.29 1.91
CA ILE A 51 -11.87 -4.52 1.27
C ILE A 51 -12.65 -5.41 0.28
N ALA A 52 -11.97 -6.18 -0.57
CA ALA A 52 -12.61 -7.07 -1.53
C ALA A 52 -13.48 -8.15 -0.85
N GLY A 53 -12.99 -8.74 0.25
CA GLY A 53 -13.76 -9.70 1.04
C GLY A 53 -15.00 -9.08 1.68
N LEU A 54 -14.87 -7.87 2.25
CA LEU A 54 -15.99 -7.13 2.83
C LEU A 54 -17.02 -6.70 1.76
N ALA A 55 -16.55 -6.34 0.56
CA ALA A 55 -17.39 -6.01 -0.57
C ALA A 55 -18.21 -7.23 -1.02
N ALA A 56 -17.56 -8.40 -1.17
CA ALA A 56 -18.25 -9.65 -1.51
C ALA A 56 -19.30 -10.03 -0.45
N LYS A 57 -18.95 -9.91 0.84
CA LYS A 57 -19.88 -10.17 1.95
C LYS A 57 -21.03 -9.15 2.00
N SER A 58 -20.81 -7.90 1.64
CA SER A 58 -21.85 -6.87 1.60
C SER A 58 -22.77 -7.05 0.41
N ALA A 59 -22.22 -7.43 -0.74
CA ALA A 59 -22.98 -7.80 -1.94
C ALA A 59 -23.85 -9.05 -1.69
N PHE A 60 -23.31 -10.06 -1.00
CA PHE A 60 -24.07 -11.25 -0.61
C PHE A 60 -25.20 -10.94 0.37
N ALA A 61 -24.92 -10.15 1.42
CA ALA A 61 -25.92 -9.78 2.42
C ALA A 61 -26.94 -8.73 1.92
N ARG A 62 -26.67 -8.08 0.78
CA ARG A 62 -27.40 -6.93 0.25
C ARG A 62 -27.56 -5.80 1.28
N ASP A 63 -26.53 -5.58 2.08
CA ASP A 63 -26.49 -4.61 3.18
C ASP A 63 -25.19 -3.79 3.11
N PRO A 64 -25.27 -2.44 3.06
CA PRO A 64 -24.11 -1.55 3.00
C PRO A 64 -23.39 -1.35 4.35
N PHE A 65 -23.74 -2.05 5.43
CA PHE A 65 -23.16 -1.88 6.77
C PHE A 65 -21.61 -1.73 6.81
N TYR A 66 -20.89 -2.41 5.92
CA TYR A 66 -19.42 -2.43 5.92
C TYR A 66 -18.78 -1.34 5.04
N PHE A 67 -19.58 -0.54 4.34
CA PHE A 67 -19.09 0.49 3.43
C PHE A 67 -18.19 1.52 4.14
N PRO A 68 -18.53 2.02 5.34
CA PRO A 68 -17.64 2.93 6.07
C PRO A 68 -16.28 2.29 6.42
N ILE A 69 -16.26 1.00 6.76
CA ILE A 69 -15.03 0.27 7.09
C ILE A 69 -14.14 0.18 5.85
N MET A 70 -14.72 -0.19 4.70
CA MET A 70 -13.99 -0.25 3.43
C MET A 70 -13.42 1.11 3.04
N LEU A 71 -14.17 2.19 3.26
CA LEU A 71 -13.71 3.55 2.99
C LEU A 71 -12.50 3.92 3.84
N VAL A 72 -12.54 3.64 5.16
CA VAL A 72 -11.41 3.89 6.06
C VAL A 72 -10.19 3.07 5.66
N LEU A 73 -10.37 1.79 5.32
CA LEU A 73 -9.28 0.94 4.86
C LEU A 73 -8.67 1.44 3.54
N ALA A 74 -9.48 1.94 2.60
CA ALA A 74 -9.01 2.49 1.34
C ALA A 74 -8.15 3.74 1.57
N PHE A 75 -8.59 4.64 2.46
CA PHE A 75 -7.80 5.81 2.84
C PHE A 75 -6.52 5.42 3.57
N LEU A 76 -6.56 4.42 4.44
CA LEU A 76 -5.40 3.96 5.19
C LEU A 76 -4.35 3.34 4.28
N GLY A 77 -4.75 2.47 3.34
CA GLY A 77 -3.86 1.87 2.35
C GLY A 77 -3.20 2.93 1.46
N PHE A 78 -4.01 3.82 0.88
CA PHE A 78 -3.52 4.92 0.05
C PHE A 78 -2.53 5.82 0.81
N THR A 79 -2.90 6.29 2.01
CA THR A 79 -2.07 7.17 2.82
C THR A 79 -0.78 6.48 3.26
N GLY A 80 -0.85 5.19 3.61
CA GLY A 80 0.31 4.38 3.97
C GLY A 80 1.31 4.27 2.81
N SER A 81 0.86 3.92 1.62
CA SER A 81 1.68 3.83 0.40
C SER A 81 2.33 5.17 0.04
N VAL A 82 1.58 6.28 0.10
CA VAL A 82 2.09 7.63 -0.16
C VAL A 82 3.13 8.05 0.90
N GLY A 83 2.88 7.76 2.18
CA GLY A 83 3.80 8.07 3.27
C GLY A 83 5.16 7.37 3.09
N ILE A 84 5.14 6.11 2.69
CA ILE A 84 6.34 5.30 2.47
C ILE A 84 7.11 5.80 1.24
N ALA A 85 6.41 6.10 0.14
CA ALA A 85 7.03 6.68 -1.05
C ALA A 85 7.70 8.03 -0.74
N ARG A 86 7.05 8.89 0.04
CA ARG A 86 7.61 10.18 0.46
C ARG A 86 8.82 10.03 1.36
N PHE A 87 8.77 9.10 2.32
CA PHE A 87 9.91 8.82 3.20
C PHE A 87 11.15 8.38 2.43
N ILE A 88 10.99 7.49 1.45
CA ILE A 88 12.08 7.03 0.59
C ILE A 88 12.63 8.20 -0.24
N ALA A 89 11.76 8.98 -0.89
CA ALA A 89 12.16 10.13 -1.70
C ALA A 89 12.94 11.20 -0.92
N VAL A 90 12.61 11.43 0.35
CA VAL A 90 13.35 12.37 1.21
C VAL A 90 14.74 11.83 1.56
N ARG A 91 14.86 10.51 1.77
CA ARG A 91 16.12 9.87 2.18
C ARG A 91 17.13 9.73 1.02
N ASP A 92 16.64 9.61 -0.21
CA ASP A 92 17.45 9.46 -1.42
C ASP A 92 17.85 10.81 -2.04
N ARG A 93 17.60 11.96 -1.38
CA ARG A 93 18.11 13.25 -1.84
C ARG A 93 19.64 13.21 -1.81
N PRO A 94 20.33 13.35 -2.96
CA PRO A 94 21.79 13.34 -2.98
C PRO A 94 22.29 14.45 -2.04
N ARG A 95 23.21 14.10 -1.13
CA ARG A 95 24.00 15.12 -0.44
C ARG A 95 24.74 15.86 -1.54
N ASP A 96 24.44 17.15 -1.70
CA ASP A 96 25.12 18.01 -2.64
C ASP A 96 26.62 18.01 -2.29
N PRO A 97 27.51 17.45 -3.13
CA PRO A 97 28.95 17.51 -2.91
C PRO A 97 29.48 18.93 -3.11
N ALA A 98 28.70 19.82 -3.74
CA ALA A 98 29.03 21.21 -3.95
C ALA A 98 28.52 22.07 -2.77
N GLY A 99 29.04 21.79 -1.57
CA GLY A 99 29.14 22.87 -0.58
C GLY A 99 30.01 24.00 -1.17
N PRO A 100 29.71 25.28 -0.88
CA PRO A 100 30.57 26.38 -1.31
C PRO A 100 32.03 26.08 -0.95
N PRO A 101 32.99 26.26 -1.87
CA PRO A 101 34.39 26.07 -1.53
C PRO A 101 34.73 26.93 -0.31
N PRO A 102 35.60 26.45 0.61
CA PRO A 102 36.01 27.22 1.77
C PRO A 102 36.49 28.60 1.29
N HIS A 103 35.92 29.67 1.85
CA HIS A 103 36.40 31.02 1.55
C HIS A 103 37.86 31.10 2.00
N SER A 104 38.76 31.31 1.05
CA SER A 104 40.20 31.43 1.26
C SER A 104 40.60 32.66 2.10
N ASP A 105 39.64 33.49 2.50
CA ASP A 105 39.85 34.66 3.35
C ASP A 105 40.09 34.30 4.83
N ASP A 106 39.65 33.11 5.29
CA ASP A 106 39.86 32.67 6.67
C ASP A 106 41.33 32.28 6.96
N ALA A 107 42.18 32.19 5.93
CA ALA A 107 43.59 31.83 6.04
C ALA A 107 44.54 33.04 6.09
N GLN A 108 44.06 34.27 5.91
CA GLN A 108 44.92 35.48 5.91
C GLN A 108 44.82 36.34 7.16
N GLU A 109 43.93 36.04 8.11
CA GLU A 109 43.80 36.82 9.34
C GLU A 109 44.63 36.21 10.49
N GLY A 110 45.96 36.16 10.28
CA GLY A 110 46.97 35.90 11.31
C GLY A 110 47.59 37.21 11.80
N PRO A 111 47.90 37.36 13.11
CA PRO A 111 48.01 38.65 13.77
C PRO A 111 49.24 39.45 13.31
N ARG A 112 49.00 40.69 12.87
CA ARG A 112 50.02 41.72 12.64
C ARG A 112 50.51 42.33 13.94
#